data_AF-W7CS06-F1
#
_entry.id   AF-W7CS06-F1
#
_cell.length_a   1.000
_cell.length_b   1.000
_cell.length_c   1.000
_cell.angle_alpha   90.00
_cell.angle_beta   90.00
_cell.angle_gamma   90.00
#
_symmetry.space_group_name_H-M   'P 1'
#
loop_
_entity.id
_entity.type
_entity.pdbx_description
1 polymer ?
#
loop_
_entity_poly.entity_id
_entity_poly.type
_entity_poly.pdbx_seq_one_letter_code
_entity_poly.pdbx_strand_id
1 'polypeptide(L)'
;MRKKRKKIKGGEKTIKVTGLDKPKKLTNKEVEKNLVINFTGASGRGTSKIDNVFDSPLDSVEFEIKNDGYLKNDDNATIILDKEVISELNDNGYVLEDNFAPKFKVQHLDNVLKNAKDIANMKDITRMINEEVNRSYEDSHVEDSWGTRYEVKKETLMYRQFDKDTDSESSSYTMFDSSTTNGNLIGVFSIKEYSGGTESKLEDSYTAIVGFSNIIADDKNKVNVADMEALSDEKDDTYSLESVLKLYEGYGYEKVQE
;
A
#
# COMPACT_ATOMS: atom_id res chain seq x y z
N MET A 1 -10.36 76.40 -49.61
CA MET A 1 -9.67 76.18 -48.32
C MET A 1 -9.66 74.69 -47.98
N ARG A 2 -8.51 74.01 -48.01
CA ARG A 2 -8.39 72.59 -47.63
C ARG A 2 -8.02 72.48 -46.14
N LYS A 3 -8.91 71.92 -45.31
CA LYS A 3 -8.65 71.60 -43.90
C LYS A 3 -7.53 70.54 -43.81
N LYS A 4 -6.35 70.92 -43.31
CA LYS A 4 -5.27 69.96 -42.96
C LYS A 4 -5.74 69.09 -41.79
N ARG A 5 -5.93 67.79 -42.03
CA ARG A 5 -6.14 66.79 -40.97
C ARG A 5 -4.78 66.49 -40.31
N LYS A 6 -4.66 66.71 -38.99
CA LYS A 6 -3.47 66.33 -38.21
C LYS A 6 -3.36 64.80 -38.18
N LYS A 7 -2.25 64.27 -38.69
CA LYS A 7 -1.87 62.86 -38.50
C LYS A 7 -1.47 62.65 -37.03
N ILE A 8 -2.18 61.76 -36.33
CA ILE A 8 -1.79 61.33 -34.99
C ILE A 8 -0.53 60.46 -35.16
N LYS A 9 0.59 60.86 -34.54
CA LYS A 9 1.78 60.01 -34.47
C LYS A 9 1.51 58.91 -33.44
N GLY A 10 1.37 57.67 -33.93
CA GLY A 10 1.38 56.49 -33.07
C GLY A 10 2.76 56.33 -32.43
N GLY A 11 2.78 55.98 -31.14
CA GLY A 11 3.95 55.63 -30.37
C GLY A 11 3.51 54.88 -29.12
N GLU A 12 4.29 53.87 -28.71
CA GLU A 12 4.03 53.13 -27.48
C GLU A 12 4.01 54.07 -26.28
N LYS A 13 2.97 53.93 -25.46
CA LYS A 13 2.83 54.65 -24.19
C LYS A 13 2.84 53.63 -23.07
N THR A 14 3.89 53.64 -22.27
CA THR A 14 3.93 52.90 -21.01
C THR A 14 3.09 53.64 -19.99
N ILE A 15 2.01 53.01 -19.52
CA ILE A 15 1.14 53.56 -18.48
C ILE A 15 1.54 52.90 -17.16
N LYS A 16 1.89 53.71 -16.16
CA LYS A 16 2.15 53.24 -14.81
C LYS A 16 0.82 53.13 -14.06
N VAL A 17 0.39 51.91 -13.78
CA VAL A 17 -0.78 51.65 -12.93
C VAL A 17 -0.37 51.82 -11.46
N THR A 18 -1.14 52.60 -10.70
CA THR A 18 -0.90 52.90 -9.28
C THR A 18 -2.20 52.84 -8.51
N GLY A 19 -2.16 52.43 -7.24
CA GLY A 19 -3.36 52.37 -6.37
C GLY A 19 -4.01 50.98 -6.25
N LEU A 20 -3.37 49.93 -6.76
CA LEU A 20 -3.78 48.55 -6.47
C LEU A 20 -3.22 48.11 -5.13
N ASP A 21 -4.03 47.38 -4.36
CA ASP A 21 -3.59 46.73 -3.14
C ASP A 21 -2.47 45.73 -3.45
N LYS A 22 -1.49 45.66 -2.55
CA LYS A 22 -0.44 44.65 -2.67
C LYS A 22 -1.03 43.28 -2.35
N PRO A 23 -0.66 42.23 -3.10
CA PRO A 23 -1.13 40.89 -2.80
C PRO A 23 -0.65 40.47 -1.41
N LYS A 24 -1.48 39.68 -0.72
CA LYS A 24 -1.10 39.06 0.54
C LYS A 24 -0.09 37.96 0.27
N LYS A 25 0.84 37.75 1.21
CA LYS A 25 1.88 36.73 1.08
C LYS A 25 1.43 35.48 1.85
N LEU A 26 1.19 34.37 1.16
CA LEU A 26 0.89 33.08 1.79
C LEU A 26 2.20 32.44 2.26
N THR A 27 2.28 32.15 3.55
CA THR A 27 3.50 31.62 4.19
C THR A 27 3.40 30.12 4.46
N ASN A 28 4.54 29.44 4.56
CA ASN A 28 4.62 28.03 4.96
C ASN A 28 3.89 27.77 6.28
N LYS A 29 4.07 28.66 7.26
CA LYS A 29 3.46 28.53 8.59
C LYS A 29 1.94 28.60 8.56
N GLU A 30 1.38 29.45 7.70
CA GLU A 30 -0.08 29.54 7.56
C GLU A 30 -0.64 28.27 6.93
N VAL A 31 0.06 27.72 5.94
CA VAL A 31 -0.37 26.49 5.26
C VAL A 31 -0.23 25.28 6.17
N GLU A 32 0.89 25.13 6.86
CA GLU A 32 1.12 24.06 7.84
C GLU A 32 0.12 24.12 9.01
N LYS A 33 -0.41 25.30 9.33
CA LYS A 33 -1.39 25.49 10.41
C LYS A 33 -2.84 25.22 9.95
N ASN A 34 -3.19 25.60 8.73
CA ASN A 34 -4.58 25.58 8.25
C ASN A 34 -4.87 24.45 7.25
N LEU A 35 -3.90 23.62 6.90
CA LEU A 35 -4.13 22.35 6.25
C LEU A 35 -3.95 21.22 7.27
N VAL A 36 -5.04 20.51 7.56
CA VAL A 36 -5.00 19.33 8.42
C VAL A 36 -4.88 18.11 7.51
N ILE A 37 -3.76 17.39 7.62
CA ILE A 37 -3.49 16.23 6.77
C ILE A 37 -3.58 14.96 7.60
N ASN A 38 -4.45 14.05 7.17
CA ASN A 38 -4.59 12.72 7.72
C ASN A 38 -3.94 11.72 6.76
N PHE A 39 -2.95 10.97 7.23
CA PHE A 39 -2.29 9.92 6.46
C PHE A 39 -2.88 8.56 6.81
N THR A 40 -3.10 7.72 5.81
CA THR A 40 -3.70 6.38 5.97
C THR A 40 -2.99 5.35 5.09
N GLY A 41 -3.11 4.06 5.46
CA GLY A 41 -2.49 2.95 4.75
C GLY A 41 -1.14 2.55 5.36
N ALA A 42 -0.28 1.90 4.57
CA ALA A 42 1.01 1.39 5.03
C ALA A 42 2.17 2.25 4.57
N SER A 43 3.28 2.23 5.32
CA SER A 43 4.50 2.94 4.95
C SER A 43 5.06 2.42 3.62
N GLY A 44 5.10 3.27 2.61
CA GLY A 44 5.46 2.94 1.22
C GLY A 44 4.25 2.83 0.28
N ARG A 45 3.04 2.77 0.84
CA ARG A 45 1.74 2.77 0.15
C ARG A 45 0.73 3.70 0.85
N GLY A 46 1.22 4.76 1.48
CA GLY A 46 0.40 5.69 2.24
C GLY A 46 -0.29 6.70 1.34
N THR A 47 -1.54 6.99 1.63
CA THR A 47 -2.33 8.08 1.04
C THR A 47 -2.60 9.17 2.06
N SER A 48 -3.10 10.30 1.59
CA SER A 48 -3.41 11.47 2.38
C SER A 48 -4.80 11.99 2.09
N LYS A 49 -5.42 12.53 3.12
CA LYS A 49 -6.64 13.34 3.02
C LYS A 49 -6.35 14.70 3.62
N ILE A 50 -6.62 15.75 2.86
CA ILE A 50 -6.45 17.14 3.31
C ILE A 50 -7.81 17.70 3.69
N ASP A 51 -7.93 18.21 4.91
CA ASP A 51 -9.01 19.08 5.33
C ASP A 51 -8.49 20.53 5.34
N ASN A 52 -8.96 21.35 4.40
CA ASN A 52 -8.62 22.77 4.30
C ASN A 52 -9.49 23.56 5.30
N VAL A 53 -8.85 24.21 6.29
CA VAL A 53 -9.52 25.03 7.31
C VAL A 53 -9.14 26.51 7.23
N PHE A 54 -8.64 26.98 6.09
CA PHE A 54 -8.50 28.40 5.84
C PHE A 54 -9.86 29.11 5.87
N ASP A 55 -9.85 30.40 6.18
CA ASP A 55 -11.00 31.27 5.96
C ASP A 55 -11.08 31.68 4.48
N SER A 56 -12.27 32.10 4.05
CA SER A 56 -12.45 32.76 2.75
C SER A 56 -11.44 33.91 2.57
N PRO A 57 -10.79 34.00 1.40
CA PRO A 57 -11.15 33.29 0.16
C PRO A 57 -10.31 32.03 -0.13
N LEU A 58 -9.52 31.53 0.84
CA LEU A 58 -8.62 30.39 0.63
C LEU A 58 -9.25 29.04 1.01
N ASP A 59 -10.46 29.05 1.55
CA ASP A 59 -11.24 27.87 1.93
C ASP A 59 -11.61 26.99 0.72
N SER A 60 -11.71 27.58 -0.48
CA SER A 60 -12.03 26.87 -1.72
C SER A 60 -10.81 26.37 -2.50
N VAL A 61 -9.58 26.67 -2.07
CA VAL A 61 -8.38 26.25 -2.80
C VAL A 61 -8.14 24.76 -2.54
N GLU A 62 -8.05 23.98 -3.62
CA GLU A 62 -7.78 22.54 -3.55
C GLU A 62 -6.27 22.31 -3.50
N PHE A 63 -5.79 21.70 -2.42
CA PHE A 63 -4.41 21.31 -2.26
C PHE A 63 -4.27 19.80 -2.42
N GLU A 64 -3.19 19.37 -3.03
CA GLU A 64 -2.84 17.95 -3.18
C GLU A 64 -1.46 17.67 -2.59
N ILE A 65 -1.21 16.42 -2.17
CA ILE A 65 0.10 15.97 -1.71
C ILE A 65 0.89 15.31 -2.82
N LYS A 66 2.16 15.69 -2.92
CA LYS A 66 3.10 15.06 -3.83
C LYS A 66 3.38 13.62 -3.41
N ASN A 67 3.37 12.72 -4.40
CA ASN A 67 3.57 11.28 -4.21
C ASN A 67 2.49 10.63 -3.32
N ASP A 68 1.27 11.16 -3.34
CA ASP A 68 0.13 10.49 -2.70
C ASP A 68 -0.03 9.07 -3.25
N GLY A 69 -0.25 8.11 -2.35
CA GLY A 69 -0.22 6.67 -2.66
C GLY A 69 1.15 6.00 -2.45
N TYR A 70 2.23 6.75 -2.28
CA TYR A 70 3.59 6.23 -2.03
C TYR A 70 4.26 6.83 -0.80
N LEU A 71 3.48 7.37 0.13
CA LEU A 71 3.97 8.04 1.34
C LEU A 71 4.56 7.05 2.34
N LYS A 72 5.56 7.50 3.12
CA LYS A 72 6.30 6.69 4.10
C LYS A 72 6.38 7.42 5.44
N ASN A 73 6.33 6.65 6.53
CA ASN A 73 6.54 7.22 7.88
C ASN A 73 7.90 7.93 7.96
N ASP A 74 7.92 9.01 8.75
CA ASP A 74 9.07 9.88 9.03
C ASP A 74 9.61 10.70 7.85
N ASP A 75 9.05 10.53 6.64
CA ASP A 75 9.26 11.46 5.55
C ASP A 75 8.44 12.76 5.74
N ASN A 76 8.80 13.80 4.97
CA ASN A 76 8.02 15.03 4.88
C ASN A 76 7.22 15.05 3.58
N ALA A 77 5.90 15.07 3.68
CA ALA A 77 5.00 15.36 2.58
C ALA A 77 5.05 16.85 2.22
N THR A 78 4.87 17.14 0.94
CA THR A 78 4.84 18.50 0.38
C THR A 78 3.65 18.62 -0.55
N ILE A 79 3.07 19.82 -0.63
CA ILE A 79 1.93 20.06 -1.52
C ILE A 79 2.38 20.21 -2.99
N ILE A 80 1.47 19.89 -3.90
CA ILE A 80 1.61 20.17 -5.33
C ILE A 80 1.16 21.61 -5.58
N LEU A 81 1.98 22.36 -6.33
CA LEU A 81 1.68 23.73 -6.76
C LEU A 81 1.75 23.76 -8.27
N ASP A 82 0.67 23.33 -8.90
CA ASP A 82 0.54 23.43 -10.34
C ASP A 82 0.06 24.83 -10.77
N LYS A 83 -0.19 25.00 -12.06
CA LYS A 83 -0.62 26.29 -12.60
C LYS A 83 -2.03 26.68 -12.16
N GLU A 84 -2.89 25.70 -11.88
CA GLU A 84 -4.27 25.92 -11.50
C GLU A 84 -4.33 26.46 -10.09
N VAL A 85 -3.69 25.77 -9.14
CA VAL A 85 -3.56 26.22 -7.74
C VAL A 85 -2.91 27.60 -7.68
N ILE A 86 -1.85 27.86 -8.46
CA ILE A 86 -1.20 29.18 -8.50
C ILE A 86 -2.15 30.25 -9.06
N SER A 87 -2.96 29.93 -10.08
CA SER A 87 -3.93 30.88 -10.64
C SER A 87 -4.99 31.23 -9.61
N GLU A 88 -5.55 30.23 -8.93
CA GLU A 88 -6.55 30.42 -7.87
C GLU A 88 -6.01 31.29 -6.73
N LEU A 89 -4.78 31.05 -6.28
CA LEU A 89 -4.15 31.89 -5.26
C LEU A 89 -4.02 33.35 -5.73
N ASN A 90 -3.59 33.57 -6.96
CA ASN A 90 -3.44 34.92 -7.53
C ASN A 90 -4.79 35.63 -7.69
N ASP A 91 -5.83 34.93 -8.16
CA ASP A 91 -7.19 35.46 -8.32
C ASP A 91 -7.80 35.84 -6.96
N ASN A 92 -7.43 35.12 -5.91
CA ASN A 92 -7.77 35.43 -4.52
C ASN A 92 -6.87 36.50 -3.87
N GLY A 93 -5.94 37.09 -4.63
CA GLY A 93 -5.08 38.19 -4.18
C GLY A 93 -3.89 37.74 -3.32
N TYR A 94 -3.47 36.48 -3.44
CA TYR A 94 -2.32 35.90 -2.73
C TYR A 94 -1.16 35.64 -3.67
N VAL A 95 0.04 35.82 -3.14
CA VAL A 95 1.30 35.36 -3.74
C VAL A 95 2.04 34.49 -2.74
N LEU A 96 2.82 33.54 -3.24
CA LEU A 96 3.63 32.66 -2.40
C LEU A 96 4.83 33.41 -1.82
N GLU A 97 5.34 32.91 -0.68
CA GLU A 97 6.65 33.35 -0.22
C GLU A 97 7.82 32.84 -1.06
N ASP A 98 8.96 33.54 -1.02
CA ASP A 98 10.08 33.27 -1.94
C ASP A 98 10.68 31.86 -1.75
N ASN A 99 10.55 31.28 -0.55
CA ASN A 99 10.98 29.92 -0.22
C ASN A 99 9.78 29.07 0.23
N PHE A 100 8.64 29.22 -0.44
CA PHE A 100 7.43 28.50 -0.11
C PHE A 100 7.59 27.00 -0.40
N ALA A 101 7.61 26.21 0.67
CA ALA A 101 7.79 24.77 0.70
C ALA A 101 7.27 24.23 2.04
N PRO A 102 5.95 24.29 2.30
CA PRO A 102 5.38 23.78 3.55
C PRO A 102 5.61 22.28 3.67
N LYS A 103 5.86 21.81 4.89
CA LYS A 103 6.20 20.41 5.18
C LYS A 103 5.28 19.81 6.21
N PHE A 104 4.79 18.62 5.90
CA PHE A 104 3.92 17.85 6.77
C PHE A 104 4.59 16.52 7.11
N LYS A 105 4.82 16.26 8.39
CA LYS A 105 5.44 15.00 8.81
C LYS A 105 4.46 13.85 8.59
N VAL A 106 4.87 12.85 7.82
CA VAL A 106 4.07 11.65 7.60
C VAL A 106 4.22 10.73 8.81
N GLN A 107 3.09 10.38 9.43
CA GLN A 107 3.03 9.53 10.62
C GLN A 107 1.77 8.65 10.56
N HIS A 108 1.72 7.65 11.45
CA HIS A 108 0.57 6.76 11.63
C HIS A 108 0.24 5.84 10.45
N LEU A 109 1.17 5.65 9.51
CA LEU A 109 1.06 4.58 8.52
C LEU A 109 1.48 3.25 9.14
N ASP A 110 0.87 2.15 8.70
CA ASP A 110 1.22 0.81 9.15
C ASP A 110 2.68 0.47 8.82
N ASN A 111 3.40 -0.10 9.78
CA ASN A 111 4.76 -0.55 9.59
C ASN A 111 4.78 -2.00 9.11
N VAL A 112 4.90 -2.17 7.80
CA VAL A 112 4.98 -3.48 7.15
C VAL A 112 6.42 -3.71 6.75
N LEU A 113 7.08 -4.69 7.35
CA LEU A 113 8.52 -4.88 7.15
C LEU A 113 8.81 -5.38 5.75
N LYS A 114 9.87 -4.87 5.12
CA LYS A 114 10.26 -5.30 3.77
C LYS A 114 10.73 -6.76 3.75
N ASN A 115 11.48 -7.18 4.77
CA ASN A 115 11.99 -8.54 4.85
C ASN A 115 11.38 -9.28 6.02
N ALA A 116 10.97 -10.52 5.78
CA ALA A 116 10.45 -11.43 6.79
C ALA A 116 11.42 -11.61 7.98
N LYS A 117 12.73 -11.69 7.70
CA LYS A 117 13.78 -11.86 8.74
C LYS A 117 13.83 -10.72 9.77
N ASP A 118 13.30 -9.55 9.43
CA ASP A 118 13.32 -8.39 10.31
C ASP A 118 12.17 -8.45 11.34
N ILE A 119 11.20 -9.36 11.17
CA ILE A 119 10.09 -9.59 12.10
C ILE A 119 10.61 -10.30 13.35
N ALA A 120 10.48 -9.64 14.50
CA ALA A 120 11.06 -10.09 15.76
C ALA A 120 10.51 -11.44 16.26
N ASN A 121 9.22 -11.69 16.06
CA ASN A 121 8.52 -12.93 16.45
C ASN A 121 8.22 -13.86 15.26
N MET A 122 9.04 -13.82 14.21
CA MET A 122 8.85 -14.63 13.00
C MET A 122 8.72 -16.14 13.29
N LYS A 123 9.49 -16.65 14.25
CA LYS A 123 9.45 -18.06 14.66
C LYS A 123 8.08 -18.46 15.22
N ASP A 124 7.42 -17.56 15.95
CA ASP A 124 6.10 -17.84 16.52
C ASP A 124 5.04 -17.91 15.42
N ILE A 125 5.08 -16.98 14.46
CA ILE A 125 4.15 -16.97 13.31
C ILE A 125 4.36 -18.22 12.46
N THR A 126 5.61 -18.60 12.19
CA THR A 126 5.95 -19.84 11.46
C THR A 126 5.46 -21.08 12.19
N ARG A 127 5.59 -21.12 13.52
CA ARG A 127 5.03 -22.21 14.34
C ARG A 127 3.51 -22.29 14.20
N MET A 128 2.81 -21.15 14.23
CA MET A 128 1.36 -21.10 14.05
C MET A 128 0.93 -21.65 12.68
N ILE A 129 1.65 -21.34 11.61
CA ILE A 129 1.38 -21.90 10.27
C ILE A 129 1.51 -23.44 10.30
N ASN A 130 2.59 -23.95 10.89
CA ASN A 130 2.78 -25.40 10.99
C ASN A 130 1.71 -26.07 11.86
N GLU A 131 1.27 -25.43 12.94
CA GLU A 131 0.18 -25.93 13.79
C GLU A 131 -1.15 -25.97 13.03
N GLU A 132 -1.44 -24.98 12.20
CA GLU A 132 -2.64 -24.97 11.35
C GLU A 132 -2.61 -26.11 10.34
N VAL A 133 -1.49 -26.30 9.63
CA VAL A 133 -1.30 -27.41 8.68
C VAL A 133 -1.46 -28.77 9.37
N ASN A 134 -0.86 -28.95 10.54
CA ASN A 134 -0.97 -30.22 11.29
C ASN A 134 -2.41 -30.50 11.76
N ARG A 135 -3.21 -29.47 12.02
CA ARG A 135 -4.64 -29.61 12.37
C ARG A 135 -5.50 -29.93 11.16
N SER A 136 -5.21 -29.29 10.03
CA SER A 136 -5.97 -29.48 8.78
C SER A 136 -5.72 -30.84 8.15
N TYR A 137 -4.51 -31.38 8.31
CA TYR A 137 -4.10 -32.66 7.73
C TYR A 137 -3.75 -33.68 8.83
N GLU A 138 -4.64 -33.83 9.80
CA GLU A 138 -4.55 -34.86 10.84
C GLU A 138 -5.11 -36.19 10.33
N ASP A 139 -4.37 -37.27 10.55
CA ASP A 139 -4.81 -38.63 10.28
C ASP A 139 -6.14 -38.95 10.99
N SER A 140 -7.04 -39.64 10.29
CA SER A 140 -8.34 -40.03 10.84
C SER A 140 -8.62 -41.51 10.59
N HIS A 141 -9.08 -42.23 11.63
CA HIS A 141 -9.51 -43.64 11.52
C HIS A 141 -8.52 -44.55 10.76
N VAL A 142 -7.23 -44.38 11.02
CA VAL A 142 -6.14 -44.97 10.21
C VAL A 142 -6.17 -46.48 10.05
N GLU A 143 -6.82 -47.22 10.95
CA GLU A 143 -6.95 -48.68 10.89
C GLU A 143 -8.14 -49.15 10.04
N ASP A 144 -9.07 -48.25 9.74
CA ASP A 144 -10.29 -48.53 9.00
C ASP A 144 -10.11 -48.18 7.51
N SER A 145 -10.71 -48.96 6.61
CA SER A 145 -10.61 -48.75 5.16
C SER A 145 -11.27 -47.45 4.65
N TRP A 146 -11.99 -46.75 5.52
CA TRP A 146 -12.63 -45.46 5.26
C TRP A 146 -11.93 -44.30 5.97
N GLY A 147 -10.85 -44.57 6.71
CA GLY A 147 -10.00 -43.55 7.28
C GLY A 147 -9.09 -42.89 6.24
N THR A 148 -8.30 -41.93 6.70
CA THR A 148 -7.39 -41.12 5.90
C THR A 148 -6.06 -40.97 6.62
N ARG A 149 -4.97 -41.01 5.86
CA ARG A 149 -3.61 -40.72 6.32
C ARG A 149 -2.99 -39.64 5.45
N TYR A 150 -2.28 -38.70 6.05
CA TYR A 150 -1.62 -37.62 5.33
C TYR A 150 -0.10 -37.72 5.44
N GLU A 151 0.60 -37.61 4.29
CA GLU A 151 2.02 -37.27 4.27
C GLU A 151 2.15 -35.78 3.93
N VAL A 152 2.63 -35.00 4.90
CA VAL A 152 2.80 -33.55 4.76
C VAL A 152 4.28 -33.19 4.74
N LYS A 153 4.71 -32.49 3.69
CA LYS A 153 6.08 -31.99 3.56
C LYS A 153 6.11 -30.49 3.34
N LYS A 154 6.66 -29.73 4.29
CA LYS A 154 6.96 -28.30 4.11
C LYS A 154 8.06 -28.16 3.04
N GLU A 155 7.75 -27.45 1.97
CA GLU A 155 8.69 -27.20 0.87
C GLU A 155 9.44 -25.88 1.06
N THR A 156 8.73 -24.81 1.40
CA THR A 156 9.34 -23.50 1.64
C THR A 156 8.42 -22.57 2.43
N LEU A 157 8.98 -21.45 2.88
CA LEU A 157 8.26 -20.32 3.44
C LEU A 157 8.49 -19.12 2.51
N MET A 158 7.45 -18.37 2.20
CA MET A 158 7.53 -17.20 1.33
C MET A 158 6.85 -15.99 1.97
N TYR A 159 7.37 -14.81 1.71
CA TYR A 159 6.88 -13.55 2.25
C TYR A 159 6.72 -12.50 1.16
N ARG A 160 5.68 -11.68 1.26
CA ARG A 160 5.58 -10.42 0.52
C ARG A 160 5.19 -9.29 1.46
N GLN A 161 5.81 -8.12 1.27
CA GLN A 161 5.42 -6.91 1.98
C GLN A 161 4.06 -6.40 1.46
N PHE A 162 3.90 -6.35 0.14
CA PHE A 162 2.70 -5.86 -0.52
C PHE A 162 2.38 -6.65 -1.79
N ASP A 163 1.11 -6.68 -2.17
CA ASP A 163 0.65 -7.24 -3.45
C ASP A 163 1.21 -6.43 -4.62
N LYS A 164 1.52 -7.04 -5.77
CA LYS A 164 2.01 -6.27 -6.92
C LYS A 164 0.97 -5.24 -7.37
N ASP A 165 1.43 -4.03 -7.68
CA ASP A 165 0.59 -3.00 -8.30
C ASP A 165 0.14 -3.52 -9.67
N THR A 166 -1.11 -3.93 -9.78
CA THR A 166 -1.77 -4.13 -11.07
C THR A 166 -2.47 -2.83 -11.41
N ASP A 167 -1.97 -2.10 -12.41
CA ASP A 167 -2.51 -0.82 -12.96
C ASP A 167 -3.95 -0.92 -13.54
N SER A 168 -4.74 -1.91 -13.12
CA SER A 168 -6.12 -2.06 -13.57
C SER A 168 -7.07 -1.91 -12.39
N GLU A 169 -8.06 -1.02 -12.53
CA GLU A 169 -9.30 -0.94 -11.74
C GLU A 169 -10.16 -2.23 -11.79
N SER A 170 -9.54 -3.38 -12.00
CA SER A 170 -10.16 -4.68 -12.19
C SER A 170 -9.21 -5.78 -11.71
N SER A 171 -8.94 -5.85 -10.41
CA SER A 171 -8.27 -7.00 -9.81
C SER A 171 -9.07 -7.60 -8.66
N SER A 172 -10.34 -7.87 -8.90
CA SER A 172 -11.15 -8.79 -8.07
C SER A 172 -10.74 -10.28 -8.25
N TYR A 173 -9.47 -10.54 -8.58
CA TYR A 173 -8.93 -11.88 -8.87
C TYR A 173 -7.60 -12.10 -8.15
N THR A 174 -7.39 -11.45 -7.01
CA THR A 174 -6.41 -11.97 -6.03
C THR A 174 -7.00 -13.26 -5.45
N MET A 175 -6.21 -14.35 -5.46
CA MET A 175 -6.62 -15.69 -4.98
C MET A 175 -7.09 -15.71 -3.51
N PHE A 176 -6.80 -14.64 -2.77
CA PHE A 176 -7.39 -14.34 -1.48
C PHE A 176 -8.22 -13.07 -1.67
N ASP A 177 -9.55 -13.18 -1.48
CA ASP A 177 -10.45 -12.03 -1.48
C ASP A 177 -10.07 -11.15 -0.29
N SER A 178 -9.19 -10.19 -0.49
CA SER A 178 -8.91 -9.20 0.52
C SER A 178 -8.47 -7.90 -0.14
N SER A 179 -9.31 -6.91 0.04
CA SER A 179 -9.10 -5.56 -0.45
C SER A 179 -7.90 -4.84 0.20
N THR A 180 -7.13 -5.44 1.12
CA THR A 180 -6.19 -4.67 1.97
C THR A 180 -5.07 -5.45 2.68
N THR A 181 -4.71 -6.70 2.35
CA THR A 181 -3.79 -7.42 3.26
C THR A 181 -2.31 -7.11 3.03
N ASN A 182 -1.82 -6.14 3.82
CA ASN A 182 -0.40 -5.82 3.93
C ASN A 182 0.36 -6.92 4.70
N GLY A 183 1.57 -7.26 4.25
CA GLY A 183 2.43 -8.25 4.90
C GLY A 183 1.81 -9.64 4.88
N ASN A 184 2.29 -10.53 4.02
CA ASN A 184 1.78 -11.89 3.92
C ASN A 184 2.94 -12.87 4.10
N LEU A 185 2.75 -13.85 4.97
CA LEU A 185 3.68 -14.95 5.18
C LEU A 185 2.96 -16.27 4.94
N ILE A 186 3.43 -17.04 3.97
CA ILE A 186 2.85 -18.33 3.58
C ILE A 186 3.88 -19.44 3.66
N GLY A 187 3.47 -20.61 4.11
CA GLY A 187 4.16 -21.87 3.89
C GLY A 187 3.57 -22.59 2.69
N VAL A 188 4.44 -23.21 1.90
CA VAL A 188 4.05 -24.08 0.78
C VAL A 188 4.36 -25.52 1.17
N PHE A 189 3.36 -26.39 1.09
CA PHE A 189 3.39 -27.76 1.57
C PHE A 189 2.96 -28.73 0.46
N SER A 190 3.72 -29.79 0.24
CA SER A 190 3.27 -30.92 -0.57
C SER A 190 2.46 -31.86 0.33
N ILE A 191 1.23 -32.17 -0.08
CA ILE A 191 0.32 -33.07 0.63
C ILE A 191 0.10 -34.32 -0.21
N LYS A 192 0.15 -35.48 0.42
CA LYS A 192 -0.37 -36.73 -0.15
C LYS A 192 -1.40 -37.32 0.79
N GLU A 193 -2.57 -37.60 0.23
CA GLU A 193 -3.66 -38.25 0.94
C GLU A 193 -3.69 -39.74 0.60
N TYR A 194 -3.73 -40.58 1.64
CA TYR A 194 -3.82 -42.02 1.51
C TYR A 194 -5.09 -42.53 2.20
N SER A 195 -5.70 -43.57 1.63
CA SER A 195 -6.76 -44.30 2.31
C SER A 195 -6.25 -45.00 3.58
N GLY A 196 -7.13 -45.16 4.56
CA GLY A 196 -6.86 -45.90 5.79
C GLY A 196 -6.86 -47.42 5.60
N GLY A 197 -6.63 -48.14 6.69
CA GLY A 197 -6.57 -49.60 6.71
C GLY A 197 -5.25 -50.16 6.18
N THR A 198 -5.25 -51.45 5.86
CA THR A 198 -4.01 -52.20 5.59
C THR A 198 -3.38 -51.93 4.22
N GLU A 199 -4.16 -51.45 3.25
CA GLU A 199 -3.66 -51.24 1.88
C GLU A 199 -3.01 -49.87 1.68
N SER A 200 -3.43 -48.84 2.43
CA SER A 200 -2.86 -47.48 2.43
C SER A 200 -2.57 -46.92 1.02
N LYS A 201 -3.59 -46.89 0.15
CA LYS A 201 -3.42 -46.47 -1.25
C LYS A 201 -3.40 -44.95 -1.35
N LEU A 202 -2.55 -44.42 -2.24
CA LEU A 202 -2.54 -42.99 -2.56
C LEU A 202 -3.85 -42.64 -3.28
N GLU A 203 -4.62 -41.73 -2.71
CA GLU A 203 -5.89 -41.24 -3.26
C GLU A 203 -5.70 -39.89 -3.94
N ASP A 204 -4.92 -38.99 -3.33
CA ASP A 204 -4.70 -37.64 -3.86
C ASP A 204 -3.29 -37.11 -3.54
N SER A 205 -2.84 -36.14 -4.33
CA SER A 205 -1.59 -35.42 -4.13
C SER A 205 -1.75 -33.99 -4.62
N TYR A 206 -1.48 -33.01 -3.77
CA TYR A 206 -1.66 -31.60 -4.12
C TYR A 206 -0.69 -30.72 -3.34
N THR A 207 -0.65 -29.43 -3.68
CA THR A 207 0.13 -28.42 -2.97
C THR A 207 -0.81 -27.54 -2.15
N ALA A 208 -0.60 -27.48 -0.84
CA ALA A 208 -1.30 -26.59 0.06
C ALA A 208 -0.46 -25.33 0.34
N ILE A 209 -1.12 -24.18 0.38
CA ILE A 209 -0.53 -22.89 0.71
C ILE A 209 -1.28 -22.35 1.92
N VAL A 210 -0.59 -22.33 3.06
CA VAL A 210 -1.19 -21.95 4.34
C VAL A 210 -0.37 -20.84 4.97
N GLY A 211 -1.00 -19.81 5.50
CA GLY A 211 -0.29 -18.64 5.99
C GLY A 211 -1.13 -17.65 6.76
N PHE A 212 -0.55 -16.47 6.92
CA PHE A 212 -1.19 -15.33 7.54
C PHE A 212 -0.93 -14.05 6.76
N SER A 213 -1.92 -13.18 6.76
CA SER A 213 -1.88 -11.83 6.24
C SER A 213 -1.94 -10.83 7.42
N ASN A 214 -1.92 -9.54 7.12
CA ASN A 214 -1.94 -8.46 8.11
C ASN A 214 -0.72 -8.54 9.06
N ILE A 215 0.44 -8.86 8.49
CA ILE A 215 1.73 -8.93 9.22
C ILE A 215 2.27 -7.50 9.41
N ILE A 216 1.64 -6.75 10.31
CA ILE A 216 2.01 -5.38 10.70
C ILE A 216 2.82 -5.41 11.99
N ALA A 217 3.96 -4.73 11.98
CA ALA A 217 4.90 -4.70 13.07
C ALA A 217 4.77 -3.44 13.94
N ASP A 218 4.98 -3.60 15.25
CA ASP A 218 5.16 -2.48 16.18
C ASP A 218 6.58 -1.85 16.05
N ASP A 219 6.86 -0.84 16.88
CA ASP A 219 8.16 -0.15 16.94
C ASP A 219 9.35 -1.07 17.32
N LYS A 220 9.07 -2.28 17.80
CA LYS A 220 10.07 -3.32 18.12
C LYS A 220 10.11 -4.43 17.08
N ASN A 221 9.52 -4.19 15.91
CA ASN A 221 9.36 -5.14 14.83
C ASN A 221 8.56 -6.39 15.20
N LYS A 222 7.72 -6.34 16.24
CA LYS A 222 6.90 -7.46 16.68
C LYS A 222 5.50 -7.36 16.09
N VAL A 223 5.00 -8.46 15.56
CA VAL A 223 3.64 -8.57 15.00
C VAL A 223 2.66 -9.02 16.08
N ASN A 224 1.50 -8.37 16.15
CA ASN A 224 0.41 -8.83 17.00
C ASN A 224 -0.31 -10.00 16.32
N VAL A 225 -0.10 -11.21 16.82
CA VAL A 225 -0.67 -12.43 16.23
C VAL A 225 -2.21 -12.47 16.28
N ALA A 226 -2.84 -11.67 17.13
CA ALA A 226 -4.30 -11.61 17.24
C ALA A 226 -4.96 -10.82 16.11
N ASP A 227 -4.21 -9.94 15.45
CA ASP A 227 -4.71 -9.10 14.36
C ASP A 227 -4.45 -9.73 12.98
N MET A 228 -3.69 -10.83 12.93
CA MET A 228 -3.39 -11.55 11.70
C MET A 228 -4.64 -12.25 11.16
N GLU A 229 -4.77 -12.32 9.83
CA GLU A 229 -5.85 -13.06 9.17
C GLU A 229 -5.29 -14.30 8.50
N ALA A 230 -5.97 -15.44 8.64
CA ALA A 230 -5.52 -16.70 8.04
C ALA A 230 -5.65 -16.67 6.51
N LEU A 231 -4.68 -17.28 5.83
CA LEU A 231 -4.67 -17.50 4.40
C LEU A 231 -4.57 -19.00 4.13
N SER A 232 -5.41 -19.52 3.24
CA SER A 232 -5.34 -20.90 2.78
C SER A 232 -5.75 -21.01 1.31
N ASP A 233 -4.99 -21.76 0.53
CA ASP A 233 -5.24 -22.07 -0.87
C ASP A 233 -4.65 -23.45 -1.21
N GLU A 234 -5.17 -24.09 -2.25
CA GLU A 234 -4.74 -25.40 -2.71
C GLU A 234 -4.56 -25.40 -4.23
N LYS A 235 -3.61 -26.23 -4.71
CA LYS A 235 -3.34 -26.45 -6.12
C LYS A 235 -3.25 -27.95 -6.36
N ASP A 236 -4.14 -28.47 -7.19
CA ASP A 236 -4.21 -29.88 -7.54
C ASP A 236 -2.93 -30.40 -8.22
N ASP A 237 -2.90 -31.70 -8.49
CA ASP A 237 -1.77 -32.40 -9.10
C ASP A 237 -1.41 -31.93 -10.52
N THR A 238 -2.26 -31.13 -11.17
CA THR A 238 -1.97 -30.55 -12.49
C THR A 238 -0.91 -29.45 -12.41
N TYR A 239 -0.70 -28.87 -11.22
CA TYR A 239 0.36 -27.91 -10.94
C TYR A 239 1.57 -28.60 -10.32
N SER A 240 2.71 -28.58 -11.02
CA SER A 240 3.97 -28.96 -10.39
C SER A 240 4.34 -27.97 -9.28
N LEU A 241 5.06 -28.44 -8.25
CA LEU A 241 5.60 -27.58 -7.20
C LEU A 241 6.37 -26.37 -7.76
N GLU A 242 7.17 -26.58 -8.81
CA GLU A 242 7.91 -25.49 -9.46
C GLU A 242 6.97 -24.43 -10.06
N SER A 243 5.87 -24.85 -10.68
CA SER A 243 4.86 -23.93 -11.23
C SER A 243 4.15 -23.16 -10.13
N VAL A 244 3.83 -23.81 -9.00
CA VAL A 244 3.25 -23.12 -7.82
C VAL A 244 4.21 -22.08 -7.29
N LEU A 245 5.50 -22.42 -7.07
CA LEU A 245 6.49 -21.47 -6.58
C LEU A 245 6.65 -20.27 -7.52
N LYS A 246 6.74 -20.52 -8.83
CA LYS A 246 6.81 -19.45 -9.85
C LYS A 246 5.56 -18.57 -9.87
N LEU A 247 4.38 -19.14 -9.62
CA LEU A 247 3.14 -18.39 -9.54
C LEU A 247 3.18 -17.38 -8.38
N TYR A 248 3.57 -17.83 -7.19
CA TYR A 248 3.68 -16.95 -6.02
C TYR A 248 4.83 -15.94 -6.12
N GLU A 249 5.97 -16.30 -6.71
CA GLU A 249 7.00 -15.32 -7.12
C GLU A 249 6.42 -14.28 -8.10
N GLY A 250 5.57 -14.73 -9.03
CA GLY A 250 4.77 -13.91 -9.92
C GLY A 250 3.84 -12.93 -9.17
N TYR A 251 3.31 -13.32 -8.02
CA TYR A 251 2.51 -12.47 -7.12
C TYR A 251 3.35 -11.58 -6.18
N GLY A 252 4.68 -11.62 -6.30
CA GLY A 252 5.60 -10.76 -5.53
C GLY A 252 6.08 -11.38 -4.23
N TYR A 253 5.83 -12.67 -3.99
CA TYR A 253 6.41 -13.37 -2.86
C TYR A 253 7.89 -13.69 -3.11
N GLU A 254 8.69 -13.54 -2.05
CA GLU A 254 10.08 -13.94 -2.02
C GLU A 254 10.26 -15.08 -1.02
N LYS A 255 11.13 -16.05 -1.33
CA LYS A 255 11.45 -17.13 -0.39
C LYS A 255 12.14 -16.56 0.84
N VAL A 256 11.68 -16.96 2.02
CA VAL A 256 12.32 -16.64 3.29
C VAL A 256 13.52 -17.58 3.42
N GLN A 257 14.73 -17.01 3.41
CA GLN A 257 15.95 -17.76 3.69
C GLN A 257 15.97 -18.11 5.18
N GLU A 258 16.03 -19.40 5.50
CA GLU A 258 16.23 -19.90 6.88
C GLU A 258 17.68 -19.73 7.35
#